data_AF-A0A950SRB6-F1
#
_entry.id   AF-A0A950SRB6-F1
#
_cell.length_a   1.000
_cell.length_b   1.000
_cell.length_c   1.000
_cell.angle_alpha   90.00
_cell.angle_beta   90.00
_cell.angle_gamma   90.00
#
_symmetry.space_group_name_H-M   'P 1'
#
loop_
_entity.id
_entity.type
_entity.pdbx_description
1 polymer ?
#
loop_
_entity_poly.entity_id
_entity_poly.type
_entity_poly.pdbx_seq_one_letter_code
_entity_poly.pdbx_strand_id
1 'polypeptide(L)'
;MAQTWAGKRRGKPVRNDPLTKVDALAARRVLRDAYRGRQELAKAFQSDAAATHRLRWVSVITLLRAVGHALDSVDVRRSPAMKEAARAAWTRWRQNPFHHLIFHQFIKRERDVALKEYRFTTGRMAMGEAVKAVESIGPSTVLLIGDRSYSALEAVDAALAWWEAEISRIEHEAGAK
;
A
#
# COMPACT_ATOMS: atom_id res chain seq x y z
N MET A 1 -50.13 27.40 -22.11
CA MET A 1 -49.79 26.09 -22.70
C MET A 1 -48.28 25.89 -22.59
N ALA A 2 -47.86 24.76 -21.98
CA ALA A 2 -46.60 24.01 -22.17
C ALA A 2 -45.23 24.75 -22.08
N GLN A 3 -44.14 24.24 -21.47
CA GLN A 3 -43.82 22.95 -20.84
C GLN A 3 -42.50 23.16 -20.05
N THR A 4 -42.45 22.70 -18.80
CA THR A 4 -41.23 22.61 -17.99
C THR A 4 -40.47 21.31 -18.31
N TRP A 5 -39.21 21.43 -18.71
CA TRP A 5 -38.32 20.29 -18.95
C TRP A 5 -37.64 19.83 -17.65
N ALA A 6 -38.24 18.86 -16.97
CA ALA A 6 -37.62 18.13 -15.85
C ALA A 6 -36.88 16.89 -16.39
N GLY A 7 -35.56 16.99 -16.54
CA GLY A 7 -34.71 15.86 -16.90
C GLY A 7 -34.61 14.82 -15.79
N LYS A 8 -35.43 13.76 -15.87
CA LYS A 8 -35.28 12.53 -15.04
C LYS A 8 -33.95 11.86 -15.36
N ARG A 9 -32.98 11.93 -14.45
CA ARG A 9 -31.80 11.03 -14.48
C ARG A 9 -32.27 9.61 -14.19
N ARG A 10 -32.40 8.80 -15.23
CA ARG A 10 -32.63 7.34 -15.11
C ARG A 10 -31.43 6.72 -14.40
N GLY A 11 -31.61 6.27 -13.17
CA GLY A 11 -30.64 5.43 -12.48
C GLY A 11 -30.43 4.15 -13.28
N LYS A 12 -29.17 3.86 -13.65
CA LYS A 12 -28.82 2.57 -14.24
C LYS A 12 -29.02 1.47 -13.19
N PRO A 13 -29.57 0.30 -13.57
CA PRO A 13 -29.69 -0.82 -12.65
C PRO A 13 -28.29 -1.33 -12.30
N VAL A 14 -27.99 -1.37 -11.01
CA VAL A 14 -26.77 -1.98 -10.47
C VAL A 14 -26.83 -3.47 -10.80
N ARG A 15 -25.97 -3.93 -11.71
CA ARG A 15 -25.81 -5.37 -11.99
C ARG A 15 -25.37 -6.05 -10.68
N ASN A 16 -26.21 -6.96 -10.20
CA ASN A 16 -25.97 -7.77 -9.02
C ASN A 16 -24.98 -8.88 -9.39
N ASP A 17 -23.69 -8.54 -9.42
CA ASP A 17 -22.61 -9.50 -9.59
C ASP A 17 -22.46 -10.29 -8.26
N PRO A 18 -22.51 -11.63 -8.25
CA PRO A 18 -22.28 -12.42 -7.04
C PRO A 18 -20.94 -12.10 -6.34
N LEU A 19 -19.94 -11.56 -7.05
CA LEU A 19 -18.67 -11.09 -6.49
C LEU A 19 -18.74 -9.68 -5.85
N THR A 20 -19.85 -8.95 -6.02
CA THR A 20 -20.15 -7.68 -5.35
C THR A 20 -20.89 -7.84 -4.03
N LYS A 21 -21.31 -9.06 -3.68
CA LYS A 21 -22.07 -9.37 -2.46
C LYS A 21 -21.23 -9.69 -1.21
N VAL A 22 -19.96 -9.29 -1.20
CA VAL A 22 -19.27 -9.05 0.08
C VAL A 22 -18.78 -7.62 0.06
N ASP A 23 -19.23 -6.90 1.06
CA ASP A 23 -18.88 -5.57 1.55
C ASP A 23 -17.36 -5.35 1.81
N ALA A 24 -16.50 -5.82 0.92
CA ALA A 24 -15.05 -5.74 1.04
C ALA A 24 -14.60 -4.28 0.87
N LEU A 25 -14.05 -3.73 1.97
CA LEU A 25 -13.44 -2.40 2.03
C LEU A 25 -12.57 -2.11 0.80
N ALA A 26 -12.54 -0.84 0.38
CA ALA A 26 -11.63 -0.39 -0.68
C ALA A 26 -10.18 -0.72 -0.32
N ALA A 27 -9.79 -0.59 0.95
CA ALA A 27 -8.48 -0.99 1.45
C ALA A 27 -8.17 -2.48 1.18
N ARG A 28 -9.14 -3.39 1.40
CA ARG A 28 -8.98 -4.82 1.11
C ARG A 28 -8.81 -5.09 -0.39
N ARG A 29 -9.53 -4.34 -1.24
CA ARG A 29 -9.37 -4.42 -2.71
C ARG A 29 -7.96 -4.01 -3.11
N VAL A 30 -7.47 -2.87 -2.63
CA VAL A 30 -6.12 -2.39 -2.93
C VAL A 30 -5.06 -3.36 -2.38
N LEU A 31 -5.25 -3.92 -1.19
CA LEU A 31 -4.31 -4.89 -0.61
C LEU A 31 -4.17 -6.14 -1.49
N ARG A 32 -5.28 -6.66 -2.06
CA ARG A 32 -5.22 -7.77 -3.03
C ARG A 32 -4.42 -7.41 -4.28
N ASP A 33 -4.56 -6.19 -4.78
CA ASP A 33 -3.74 -5.74 -5.91
C ASP A 33 -2.28 -5.54 -5.49
N ALA A 34 -2.00 -5.16 -4.25
CA ALA A 34 -0.63 -5.10 -3.71
C ALA A 34 0.02 -6.50 -3.66
N TYR A 35 -0.71 -7.55 -3.29
CA TYR A 35 -0.22 -8.93 -3.38
C TYR A 35 0.14 -9.32 -4.82
N ARG A 36 -0.70 -8.95 -5.80
CA ARG A 36 -0.38 -9.15 -7.23
C ARG A 36 0.86 -8.35 -7.63
N GLY A 37 0.96 -7.09 -7.18
CA GLY A 37 2.12 -6.23 -7.39
C GLY A 37 3.42 -6.86 -6.86
N ARG A 38 3.37 -7.51 -5.69
CA ARG A 38 4.49 -8.29 -5.16
C ARG A 38 4.88 -9.43 -6.09
N GLN A 39 3.92 -10.21 -6.59
CA GLN A 39 4.21 -11.34 -7.50
C GLN A 39 4.86 -10.84 -8.79
N GLU A 40 4.36 -9.74 -9.35
CA GLU A 40 4.93 -9.11 -10.55
C GLU A 40 6.32 -8.54 -10.30
N LEU A 41 6.59 -8.01 -9.10
CA LEU A 41 7.94 -7.60 -8.70
C LEU A 41 8.89 -8.80 -8.63
N ALA A 42 8.45 -9.91 -8.03
CA ALA A 42 9.26 -11.13 -7.96
C ALA A 42 9.61 -11.68 -9.35
N LYS A 43 8.65 -11.68 -10.29
CA LYS A 43 8.91 -12.03 -11.69
C LYS A 43 9.89 -11.06 -12.34
N ALA A 44 9.73 -9.76 -12.11
CA ALA A 44 10.63 -8.75 -12.66
C ALA A 44 12.08 -8.98 -12.22
N PHE A 45 12.30 -9.34 -10.96
CA PHE A 45 13.64 -9.65 -10.42
C PHE A 45 14.32 -10.88 -11.03
N GLN A 46 13.59 -11.71 -11.79
CA GLN A 46 14.17 -12.80 -12.57
C GLN A 46 14.70 -12.35 -13.94
N SER A 47 14.45 -11.09 -14.32
CA SER A 47 14.94 -10.50 -15.57
C SER A 47 16.07 -9.51 -15.31
N ASP A 48 16.97 -9.30 -16.27
CA ASP A 48 18.05 -8.29 -16.18
C ASP A 48 17.57 -6.85 -16.50
N ALA A 49 16.27 -6.67 -16.74
CA ALA A 49 15.70 -5.38 -17.13
C ALA A 49 15.49 -4.46 -15.92
N ALA A 50 16.53 -3.73 -15.51
CA ALA A 50 16.49 -2.80 -14.37
C ALA A 50 15.34 -1.78 -14.43
N ALA A 51 14.94 -1.33 -15.63
CA ALA A 51 13.78 -0.46 -15.80
C ALA A 51 12.47 -1.13 -15.35
N THR A 52 12.29 -2.41 -15.67
CA THR A 52 11.13 -3.20 -15.24
C THR A 52 11.09 -3.33 -13.72
N HIS A 53 12.25 -3.52 -13.08
CA HIS A 53 12.34 -3.60 -11.62
C HIS A 53 11.84 -2.32 -10.95
N ARG A 54 12.32 -1.16 -11.41
CA ARG A 54 11.90 0.15 -10.88
C ARG A 54 10.40 0.36 -11.05
N LEU A 55 9.85 0.06 -12.23
CA LEU A 55 8.42 0.20 -12.48
C LEU A 55 7.57 -0.70 -11.57
N ARG A 56 7.97 -1.95 -11.36
CA ARG A 56 7.26 -2.86 -10.44
C ARG A 56 7.40 -2.44 -8.99
N TRP A 57 8.56 -1.91 -8.59
CA TRP A 57 8.74 -1.35 -7.24
C TRP A 57 7.83 -0.17 -6.98
N VAL A 58 7.85 0.83 -7.88
CA VAL A 58 6.98 2.01 -7.78
C VAL A 58 5.51 1.56 -7.71
N SER A 59 5.13 0.57 -8.52
CA SER A 59 3.77 0.02 -8.50
C SER A 59 3.39 -0.55 -7.14
N VAL A 60 4.22 -1.42 -6.55
CA VAL A 60 3.88 -2.04 -5.26
C VAL A 60 3.93 -1.04 -4.10
N ILE A 61 4.89 -0.12 -4.08
CA ILE A 61 4.96 0.95 -3.06
C ILE A 61 3.73 1.87 -3.14
N THR A 62 3.29 2.18 -4.36
CA THR A 62 2.08 2.98 -4.58
C THR A 62 0.84 2.26 -4.07
N LEU A 63 0.70 0.97 -4.37
CA LEU A 63 -0.42 0.15 -3.88
C LEU A 63 -0.43 0.06 -2.34
N LEU A 64 0.73 -0.20 -1.72
CA LEU A 64 0.86 -0.21 -0.25
C LEU A 64 0.46 1.14 0.37
N ARG A 65 0.78 2.27 -0.27
CA ARG A 65 0.33 3.58 0.23
C ARG A 65 -1.17 3.81 0.01
N ALA A 66 -1.69 3.34 -1.12
CA ALA A 66 -3.09 3.46 -1.50
C ALA A 66 -4.00 2.68 -0.54
N VAL A 67 -3.54 1.59 0.09
CA VAL A 67 -4.28 0.91 1.18
C VAL A 67 -4.61 1.91 2.29
N GLY A 68 -3.60 2.60 2.83
CA GLY A 68 -3.82 3.58 3.90
C GLY A 68 -4.66 4.78 3.45
N HIS A 69 -4.56 5.19 2.18
CA HIS A 69 -5.43 6.25 1.64
C HIS A 69 -6.89 5.79 1.51
N ALA A 70 -7.11 4.55 1.05
CA ALA A 70 -8.43 3.97 0.98
C ALA A 70 -9.09 3.91 2.36
N LEU A 71 -8.36 3.48 3.40
CA LEU A 71 -8.85 3.52 4.78
C LEU A 71 -9.24 4.94 5.20
N ASP A 72 -8.32 5.90 5.06
CA ASP A 72 -8.45 7.26 5.59
C ASP A 72 -9.48 8.13 4.85
N SER A 73 -9.70 7.87 3.56
CA SER A 73 -10.46 8.79 2.70
C SER A 73 -11.67 8.15 2.03
N VAL A 74 -11.69 6.83 1.84
CA VAL A 74 -12.75 6.11 1.11
C VAL A 74 -13.61 5.33 2.11
N ASP A 75 -13.00 4.42 2.86
CA ASP A 75 -13.70 3.50 3.75
C ASP A 75 -14.33 4.20 4.96
N VAL A 76 -13.72 5.27 5.47
CA VAL A 76 -14.33 6.13 6.51
C VAL A 76 -15.72 6.68 6.15
N ARG A 77 -16.10 6.71 4.87
CA ARG A 77 -17.41 7.20 4.42
C ARG A 77 -18.51 6.16 4.59
N ARG A 78 -18.16 4.90 4.87
CA ARG A 78 -19.12 3.80 5.02
C ARG A 78 -19.91 3.89 6.33
N SER A 79 -19.25 4.25 7.42
CA SER A 79 -19.90 4.42 8.72
C SER A 79 -19.10 5.33 9.67
N PRO A 80 -19.76 5.99 10.65
CA PRO A 80 -19.07 6.71 11.72
C PRO A 80 -18.09 5.82 12.50
N ALA A 81 -18.47 4.57 12.78
CA ALA A 81 -17.61 3.59 13.46
C ALA A 81 -16.31 3.32 12.69
N MET A 82 -16.38 3.13 11.36
CA MET A 82 -15.19 2.95 10.52
C MET A 82 -14.29 4.20 10.55
N LYS A 83 -14.90 5.40 10.54
CA LYS A 83 -14.15 6.66 10.66
C LYS A 83 -13.43 6.77 11.99
N GLU A 84 -14.08 6.40 13.09
CA GLU A 84 -13.48 6.42 14.43
C GLU A 84 -12.35 5.39 14.56
N ALA A 85 -12.58 4.15 14.14
CA ALA A 85 -11.56 3.09 14.15
C ALA A 85 -10.34 3.46 13.30
N ALA A 86 -10.54 3.96 12.08
CA ALA A 86 -9.44 4.41 11.23
C ALA A 86 -8.63 5.56 11.88
N ARG A 87 -9.30 6.53 12.51
CA ARG A 87 -8.63 7.63 13.24
C ARG A 87 -7.85 7.14 14.46
N ALA A 88 -8.42 6.20 15.21
CA ALA A 88 -7.75 5.57 16.34
C ALA A 88 -6.48 4.83 15.89
N ALA A 89 -6.56 4.08 14.79
CA ALA A 89 -5.41 3.40 14.19
C ALA A 89 -4.31 4.38 13.76
N TRP A 90 -4.66 5.47 13.07
CA TRP A 90 -3.70 6.53 12.70
C TRP A 90 -3.01 7.14 13.92
N THR A 91 -3.76 7.38 15.00
CA THR A 91 -3.23 7.90 16.25
C THR A 91 -2.26 6.91 16.89
N ARG A 92 -2.64 5.63 16.95
CA ARG A 92 -1.80 4.54 17.46
C ARG A 92 -0.48 4.42 16.71
N TRP A 93 -0.52 4.44 15.37
CA TRP A 93 0.70 4.37 14.55
C TRP A 93 1.63 5.55 14.80
N ARG A 94 1.07 6.76 14.97
CA ARG A 94 1.84 7.98 15.21
C ARG A 94 2.46 8.02 16.61
N GLN A 95 1.72 7.58 17.63
CA GLN A 95 2.18 7.61 19.02
C GLN A 95 3.19 6.52 19.35
N ASN A 96 3.18 5.41 18.60
CA ASN A 96 4.05 4.28 18.87
C ASN A 96 4.90 3.85 17.66
N PRO A 97 5.78 4.72 17.15
CA PRO A 97 6.52 4.46 15.91
C PRO A 97 7.42 3.22 16.00
N PHE A 98 7.96 2.91 17.18
CA PHE A 98 8.80 1.73 17.42
C PHE A 98 8.05 0.40 17.28
N HIS A 99 6.73 0.38 17.50
CA HIS A 99 5.90 -0.81 17.25
C HIS A 99 5.31 -0.84 15.84
N HIS A 100 5.52 0.22 15.04
CA HIS A 100 4.99 0.36 13.69
C HIS A 100 6.11 0.67 12.67
N LEU A 101 7.28 0.03 12.83
CA LEU A 101 8.47 0.27 12.00
C LEU A 101 8.21 0.03 10.52
N ILE A 102 7.46 -1.03 10.16
CA ILE A 102 7.08 -1.32 8.76
C ILE A 102 6.33 -0.14 8.14
N PHE A 103 5.44 0.50 8.89
CA PHE A 103 4.72 1.67 8.40
C PHE A 103 5.64 2.87 8.21
N HIS A 104 6.45 3.22 9.23
CA HIS A 104 7.24 4.44 9.21
C HIS A 104 8.51 4.34 8.38
N GLN A 105 9.28 3.28 8.57
CA GLN A 105 10.61 3.12 7.98
C GLN A 105 10.59 2.44 6.62
N PHE A 106 9.49 1.78 6.24
CA PHE A 106 9.35 1.19 4.91
C PHE A 106 8.24 1.85 4.09
N ILE A 107 6.95 1.62 4.42
CA ILE A 107 5.84 2.10 3.59
C ILE A 107 5.89 3.62 3.37
N LYS A 108 6.06 4.40 4.45
CA LYS A 108 6.12 5.86 4.36
C LYS A 108 7.42 6.35 3.72
N ARG A 109 8.57 5.84 4.18
CA ARG A 109 9.91 6.22 3.69
C ARG A 109 10.08 5.92 2.21
N GLU A 110 9.86 4.68 1.78
CA GLU A 110 10.06 4.27 0.39
C GLU A 110 9.08 4.98 -0.54
N ARG A 111 7.86 5.30 -0.07
CA ARG A 111 6.95 6.16 -0.81
C ARG A 111 7.53 7.56 -1.00
N ASP A 112 8.04 8.19 0.05
CA ASP A 112 8.63 9.52 -0.05
C ASP A 112 9.83 9.51 -1.02
N VAL A 113 10.71 8.51 -0.90
CA VAL A 113 11.88 8.34 -1.78
C VAL A 113 11.48 8.06 -3.24
N ALA A 114 10.61 7.08 -3.48
CA ALA A 114 10.24 6.65 -4.84
C ALA A 114 9.29 7.61 -5.56
N LEU A 115 8.35 8.26 -4.84
CA LEU A 115 7.31 9.09 -5.47
C LEU A 115 7.58 10.59 -5.40
N LYS A 116 8.29 11.08 -4.38
CA LYS A 116 8.60 12.52 -4.28
C LYS A 116 9.97 12.86 -4.82
N GLU A 117 10.94 11.97 -4.63
CA GLU A 117 12.32 12.21 -5.08
C GLU A 117 12.65 11.45 -6.36
N TYR A 118 11.81 10.49 -6.76
CA TYR A 118 12.09 9.54 -7.85
C TYR A 118 13.47 8.91 -7.73
N ARG A 119 13.86 8.61 -6.48
CA ARG A 119 15.08 7.92 -6.12
C ARG A 119 14.74 6.52 -5.66
N PHE A 120 15.75 5.67 -5.67
CA PHE A 120 15.58 4.26 -5.39
C PHE A 120 16.68 3.79 -4.46
N THR A 121 16.28 3.11 -3.38
CA THR A 121 17.19 2.74 -2.29
C THR A 121 18.37 1.93 -2.83
N THR A 122 19.58 2.44 -2.62
CA THR A 122 20.82 1.85 -3.12
C THR A 122 21.25 0.70 -2.22
N GLY A 123 21.34 -0.51 -2.76
CA GLY A 123 21.97 -1.64 -2.07
C GLY A 123 23.48 -1.66 -2.35
N ARG A 124 24.31 -1.40 -1.33
CA ARG A 124 25.64 -2.03 -1.18
C ARG A 124 26.21 -1.78 0.23
N MET A 125 26.50 -2.87 0.94
CA MET A 125 27.56 -2.89 1.95
C MET A 125 28.87 -3.02 1.18
N ALA A 126 29.63 -1.93 1.04
CA ALA A 126 31.03 -2.01 0.62
C ALA A 126 31.89 -1.91 1.87
N MET A 127 32.43 -3.05 2.31
CA MET A 127 33.55 -3.04 3.24
C MET A 127 34.75 -2.48 2.45
N GLY A 128 35.06 -1.18 2.61
CA GLY A 128 36.42 -0.67 2.36
C GLY A 128 36.67 0.36 1.26
N GLU A 129 35.76 0.65 0.32
CA GLU A 129 36.03 1.69 -0.70
C GLU A 129 34.80 2.52 -1.04
N ALA A 130 35.02 3.83 -1.29
CA ALA A 130 33.99 4.79 -1.65
C ALA A 130 33.34 4.43 -3.00
N VAL A 131 32.22 3.71 -2.95
CA VAL A 131 31.46 3.34 -4.16
C VAL A 131 30.53 4.50 -4.52
N LYS A 132 30.72 5.07 -5.72
CA LYS A 132 29.75 5.99 -6.34
C LYS A 132 28.36 5.33 -6.33
N ALA A 133 27.34 6.06 -5.88
CA ALA A 133 25.96 5.59 -5.80
C ALA A 133 25.50 4.99 -7.13
N VAL A 134 25.27 3.66 -7.14
CA VAL A 134 24.60 2.95 -8.24
C VAL A 134 23.15 2.77 -7.80
N GLU A 135 22.20 3.39 -8.49
CA GLU A 135 20.76 3.15 -8.26
C GLU A 135 20.46 1.66 -8.46
N SER A 136 19.83 0.97 -7.50
CA SER A 136 19.09 -0.24 -7.91
C SER A 136 18.06 -0.77 -6.92
N ILE A 137 16.88 -1.08 -7.47
CA ILE A 137 15.87 -1.96 -6.90
C ILE A 137 16.00 -3.32 -7.60
N GLY A 138 17.19 -3.90 -7.54
CA GLY A 138 17.43 -5.22 -8.09
C GLY A 138 17.12 -6.31 -7.06
N PRO A 139 17.25 -7.59 -7.42
CA PRO A 139 17.09 -8.70 -6.48
C PRO A 139 18.02 -8.62 -5.25
N SER A 140 19.15 -7.92 -5.35
CA SER A 140 20.15 -7.77 -4.28
C SER A 140 19.94 -6.56 -3.35
N THR A 141 18.84 -5.82 -3.49
CA THR A 141 18.57 -4.65 -2.64
C THR A 141 18.29 -5.09 -1.21
N VAL A 142 19.03 -4.50 -0.26
CA VAL A 142 18.87 -4.70 1.19
C VAL A 142 18.31 -3.43 1.82
N LEU A 143 17.25 -3.59 2.61
CA LEU A 143 16.55 -2.54 3.33
C LEU A 143 16.71 -2.75 4.83
N LEU A 144 17.09 -1.70 5.55
CA LEU A 144 17.16 -1.73 7.01
C LEU A 144 15.83 -1.21 7.58
N ILE A 145 15.14 -2.05 8.34
CA ILE A 145 13.91 -1.69 9.06
C ILE A 145 14.10 -2.09 10.52
N GLY A 146 14.21 -1.10 11.41
CA GLY A 146 14.67 -1.30 12.77
C GLY A 146 16.12 -1.78 12.78
N ASP A 147 16.35 -2.89 13.47
CA ASP A 147 17.63 -3.61 13.58
C ASP A 147 17.75 -4.76 12.57
N ARG A 148 16.77 -4.95 11.68
CA ARG A 148 16.70 -6.09 10.76
C ARG A 148 16.93 -5.68 9.32
N SER A 149 17.70 -6.50 8.62
CA SER A 149 17.88 -6.42 7.17
C SER A 149 16.81 -7.25 6.46
N TYR A 150 16.22 -6.67 5.41
CA TYR A 150 15.24 -7.29 4.54
C TYR A 150 15.73 -7.23 3.10
N SER A 151 15.53 -8.28 2.32
CA SER A 151 15.48 -8.13 0.87
C SER A 151 14.27 -7.26 0.47
N ALA A 152 14.29 -6.72 -0.75
CA ALA A 152 13.17 -5.95 -1.27
C ALA A 152 11.83 -6.72 -1.23
N LEU A 153 11.83 -8.03 -1.52
CA LEU A 153 10.62 -8.85 -1.47
C LEU A 153 10.15 -9.10 -0.04
N GLU A 154 11.07 -9.41 0.88
CA GLU A 154 10.71 -9.63 2.29
C GLU A 154 10.14 -8.37 2.95
N ALA A 155 10.66 -7.19 2.60
CA ALA A 155 10.10 -5.93 3.10
C ALA A 155 8.66 -5.70 2.59
N VAL A 156 8.39 -6.02 1.32
CA VAL A 156 7.04 -5.98 0.75
C VAL A 156 6.13 -6.99 1.44
N ASP A 157 6.58 -8.22 1.68
CA ASP A 157 5.80 -9.25 2.38
C ASP A 157 5.48 -8.83 3.82
N ALA A 158 6.43 -8.25 4.53
CA ALA A 158 6.21 -7.71 5.87
C ALA A 158 5.20 -6.56 5.86
N ALA A 159 5.21 -5.70 4.83
CA ALA A 159 4.23 -4.64 4.65
C ALA A 159 2.82 -5.15 4.34
N LEU A 160 2.71 -6.19 3.51
CA LEU A 160 1.43 -6.85 3.21
C LEU A 160 0.84 -7.47 4.48
N ALA A 161 1.64 -8.23 5.23
CA ALA A 161 1.22 -8.83 6.50
C ALA A 161 0.83 -7.77 7.55
N TRP A 162 1.59 -6.66 7.61
CA TRP A 162 1.26 -5.55 8.50
C TRP A 162 -0.09 -4.91 8.14
N TRP A 163 -0.34 -4.65 6.85
CA TRP A 163 -1.63 -4.12 6.39
C TRP A 163 -2.79 -5.09 6.64
N GLU A 164 -2.60 -6.38 6.38
CA GLU A 164 -3.59 -7.42 6.67
C GLU A 164 -4.03 -7.37 8.14
N ALA A 165 -3.06 -7.33 9.07
CA ALA A 165 -3.31 -7.26 10.49
C ALA A 165 -4.00 -5.95 10.91
N GLU A 166 -3.54 -4.81 10.42
CA GLU A 166 -4.14 -3.52 10.77
C GLU A 166 -5.53 -3.31 10.18
N ILE A 167 -5.79 -3.73 8.94
CA ILE A 167 -7.15 -3.68 8.36
C ILE A 167 -8.08 -4.58 9.18
N SER A 168 -7.66 -5.81 9.51
CA SER A 168 -8.47 -6.74 10.31
C SER A 168 -8.81 -6.16 11.68
N ARG A 169 -7.84 -5.49 12.32
CA ARG A 169 -8.07 -4.80 13.60
C ARG A 169 -9.06 -3.65 13.46
N ILE A 170 -8.92 -2.83 12.42
CA ILE A 170 -9.83 -1.70 12.15
C ILE A 170 -11.25 -2.20 11.86
N GLU A 171 -11.41 -3.25 11.06
CA GLU A 171 -12.70 -3.89 10.78
C GLU A 171 -13.36 -4.37 12.09
N HIS A 172 -12.60 -5.05 12.93
CA HIS A 172 -13.06 -5.51 14.24
C HIS A 172 -13.48 -4.36 15.16
N GLU A 173 -12.65 -3.31 15.28
CA GLU A 173 -12.96 -2.10 16.06
C GLU A 173 -14.19 -1.35 15.52
N ALA A 174 -14.42 -1.40 14.21
CA ALA A 174 -15.57 -0.78 13.54
C ALA A 174 -16.84 -1.65 13.57
N GLY A 175 -16.78 -2.87 14.10
CA GLY A 175 -17.87 -3.84 14.07
C GLY A 175 -18.21 -4.39 12.68
N ALA A 176 -17.32 -4.23 11.71
CA ALA A 176 -17.46 -4.82 10.38
C ALA A 176 -16.96 -6.28 10.42
N LYS A 177 -17.85 -7.23 10.14
CA LYS A 177 -17.51 -8.65 9.93
C LYS A 177 -17.64 -9.01 8.46
#